data_AF-A0A2T4TJ14-F1
#
_entry.id   AF-A0A2T4TJ14-F1
#
_cell.length_a   1.000
_cell.length_b   1.000
_cell.length_c   1.000
_cell.angle_alpha   90.00
_cell.angle_beta   90.00
_cell.angle_gamma   90.00
#
_symmetry.space_group_name_H-M   'P 1'
#
loop_
_entity.id
_entity.type
_entity.pdbx_description
1 polymer ?
#
loop_
_entity_poly.entity_id
_entity_poly.type
_entity_poly.pdbx_seq_one_letter_code
_entity_poly.pdbx_strand_id
1 'polypeptide(L)'
;MEKKDKGHCYFGNLHYHTNDASTYQLLCQNAKYNRKHPTEAEALLWEYLRGKQLGVRFRRQHPIYDYIPDFVCLTLNLIIEVDGGYHTIKEQRLNDEKRDAYLASFGFQIIRFTNEEVLYDLNNVLNKIKTAMNKLSSENQSANTTPTAKIQEDISNFNSSPNISQDCLLGTPLLRRGGGRLLILSAPSGAGKSTIVQWLMKEHPELKLAFSISCTTRAPRGTEQNGVEYIFLSPEEFKEKIHNGEFLEFEEVYENRFYGTLKSQVENQVEAGQNVVFDVDVKGGCNIKKFYGERALSLFIQPPSVEELRRRLVGRQTDCAEAIENRLAKASYELTFAKNFDRVIVNDDLEKAKQETYEIVKTFLEG
;
A
#
# COMPACT_ATOMS: atom_id res chain seq x y z
N MET A 1 31.11 -21.03 17.51
CA MET A 1 31.64 -19.90 16.69
C MET A 1 30.47 -19.35 15.89
N GLU A 2 29.76 -18.39 16.47
CA GLU A 2 28.63 -17.71 15.83
C GLU A 2 29.12 -16.81 14.69
N LYS A 3 28.49 -16.91 13.51
CA LYS A 3 28.65 -15.92 12.45
C LYS A 3 27.59 -14.84 12.67
N LYS A 4 28.03 -13.66 13.09
CA LYS A 4 27.24 -12.42 13.14
C LYS A 4 26.78 -12.06 11.74
N ASP A 5 25.46 -11.99 11.55
CA ASP A 5 24.85 -11.46 10.34
C ASP A 5 24.95 -9.92 10.39
N LYS A 6 25.82 -9.36 9.55
CA LYS A 6 26.01 -7.91 9.38
C LYS A 6 25.39 -7.54 8.03
N GLY A 7 24.22 -6.90 8.08
CA GLY A 7 23.52 -6.40 6.90
C GLY A 7 22.78 -5.08 7.11
N HIS A 8 23.16 -4.26 8.09
CA HIS A 8 22.75 -2.85 8.15
C HIS A 8 23.82 -1.98 7.50
N CYS A 9 23.52 -1.42 6.33
CA CYS A 9 24.37 -0.43 5.69
C CYS A 9 23.86 0.97 6.06
N TYR A 10 24.51 1.57 7.06
CA TYR A 10 24.26 2.91 7.58
C TYR A 10 24.86 4.00 6.69
N PHE A 11 24.15 5.12 6.50
CA PHE A 11 24.74 6.45 6.22
C PHE A 11 23.73 7.58 6.53
N GLY A 12 24.01 8.37 7.58
CA GLY A 12 23.40 9.69 7.87
C GLY A 12 22.05 9.68 8.62
N ASN A 13 21.93 10.51 9.67
CA ASN A 13 20.82 10.59 10.64
C ASN A 13 19.46 11.11 10.10
N LEU A 14 19.10 10.84 8.84
CA LEU A 14 17.74 11.12 8.35
C LEU A 14 17.02 9.81 8.03
N HIS A 15 16.25 9.33 9.00
CA HIS A 15 15.19 8.36 8.76
C HIS A 15 14.03 9.09 8.07
N TYR A 16 13.69 8.70 6.83
CA TYR A 16 12.42 9.11 6.24
C TYR A 16 11.36 8.10 6.70
N HIS A 17 10.34 8.58 7.40
CA HIS A 17 9.20 7.78 7.83
C HIS A 17 8.39 7.35 6.60
N THR A 18 8.70 6.21 5.99
CA THR A 18 7.69 5.46 5.26
C THR A 18 6.80 4.80 6.29
N ASN A 19 5.48 4.96 6.19
CA ASN A 19 4.53 4.42 7.17
C ASN A 19 4.58 2.88 7.27
N ASP A 20 5.19 2.20 6.29
CA ASP A 20 5.34 0.75 6.29
C ASP A 20 6.63 0.27 5.58
N ALA A 21 7.33 -0.71 6.17
CA ALA A 21 8.57 -1.28 5.64
C ALA A 21 8.37 -2.08 4.34
N SER A 22 7.17 -2.63 4.13
CA SER A 22 6.83 -3.40 2.93
C SER A 22 6.50 -2.49 1.75
N THR A 23 5.83 -1.34 2.00
CA THR A 23 5.68 -0.26 1.03
C THR A 23 7.04 0.26 0.59
N TYR A 24 7.96 0.49 1.51
CA TYR A 24 9.34 0.86 1.16
C TYR A 24 10.02 -0.19 0.28
N GLN A 25 9.81 -1.48 0.54
CA GLN A 25 10.36 -2.56 -0.31
C GLN A 25 9.74 -2.59 -1.71
N LEU A 26 8.44 -2.35 -1.84
CA LEU A 26 7.75 -2.23 -3.12
C LEU A 26 8.18 -0.98 -3.89
N LEU A 27 8.28 0.17 -3.22
CA LEU A 27 8.83 1.40 -3.79
C LEU A 27 10.28 1.18 -4.24
N CYS A 28 11.08 0.42 -3.48
CA CYS A 28 12.43 0.02 -3.89
C CYS A 28 12.42 -0.89 -5.13
N GLN A 29 11.43 -1.76 -5.31
CA GLN A 29 11.28 -2.60 -6.51
C GLN A 29 10.86 -1.75 -7.72
N ASN A 30 9.88 -0.86 -7.56
CA ASN A 30 9.44 0.07 -8.60
C ASN A 30 10.58 1.01 -9.00
N ALA A 31 11.31 1.57 -8.03
CA ALA A 31 12.52 2.34 -8.26
C ALA A 31 13.57 1.56 -9.05
N LYS A 32 13.76 0.25 -8.77
CA LYS A 32 14.66 -0.61 -9.56
C LYS A 32 14.14 -0.81 -10.99
N TYR A 33 12.84 -0.98 -11.17
CA TYR A 33 12.21 -1.11 -12.48
C TYR A 33 12.36 0.19 -13.29
N ASN A 34 12.02 1.35 -12.72
CA ASN A 34 12.11 2.65 -13.40
C ASN A 34 13.57 2.98 -13.79
N ARG A 35 14.56 2.63 -12.95
CA ARG A 35 15.98 2.78 -13.32
C ARG A 35 16.40 1.94 -14.53
N LYS A 36 15.74 0.79 -14.75
CA LYS A 36 16.00 -0.10 -15.90
C LYS A 36 15.26 0.35 -17.16
N HIS A 37 14.15 1.06 -17.00
CA HIS A 37 13.29 1.49 -18.11
C HIS A 37 13.00 3.00 -18.03
N PRO A 38 14.03 3.87 -18.07
CA PRO A 38 13.83 5.31 -18.09
C PRO A 38 13.23 5.76 -19.43
N THR A 39 12.52 6.89 -19.44
CA THR A 39 12.24 7.62 -20.68
C THR A 39 13.54 8.11 -21.33
N GLU A 40 13.48 8.45 -22.63
CA GLU A 40 14.63 9.03 -23.34
C GLU A 40 15.12 10.33 -22.67
N ALA A 41 14.16 11.16 -22.25
CA ALA A 41 14.42 12.40 -21.52
C ALA A 41 15.09 12.15 -20.15
N GLU A 42 14.56 11.22 -19.33
CA GLU A 42 15.20 10.83 -18.07
C GLU A 42 16.61 10.29 -18.28
N ALA A 43 16.81 9.43 -19.29
CA ALA A 43 18.11 8.86 -19.60
C ALA A 43 19.12 9.95 -19.96
N LEU A 44 18.71 10.91 -20.81
CA LEU A 44 19.54 12.04 -21.22
C LEU A 44 19.89 12.94 -20.02
N LEU A 45 18.90 13.38 -19.24
CA LEU A 45 19.14 14.25 -18.09
C LEU A 45 20.01 13.59 -17.02
N TRP A 46 19.85 12.27 -16.83
CA TRP A 46 20.65 11.52 -15.86
C TRP A 46 22.15 11.58 -16.15
N GLU A 47 22.57 11.60 -17.42
CA GLU A 47 23.99 11.69 -17.79
C GLU A 47 24.67 12.97 -17.28
N TYR A 48 23.90 14.05 -17.06
CA TYR A 48 24.39 15.32 -16.53
C TYR A 48 24.21 15.46 -15.01
N LEU A 49 23.29 14.70 -14.40
CA LEU A 49 23.07 14.72 -12.95
C LEU A 49 23.94 13.71 -12.18
N ARG A 50 24.32 12.60 -12.82
CA ARG A 50 25.10 11.53 -12.20
C ARG A 50 26.52 11.98 -11.85
N GLY A 51 27.13 11.30 -10.88
CA GLY A 51 28.56 11.47 -10.60
C GLY A 51 28.97 12.82 -9.99
N LYS A 52 28.02 13.58 -9.43
CA LYS A 52 28.25 14.94 -8.88
C LYS A 52 28.75 15.95 -9.90
N GLN A 53 28.38 15.83 -11.17
CA GLN A 53 28.78 16.77 -12.22
C GLN A 53 28.32 18.22 -11.94
N LEU A 54 27.24 18.41 -11.18
CA LEU A 54 26.77 19.73 -10.73
C LEU A 54 27.28 20.13 -9.33
N GLY A 55 28.28 19.43 -8.78
CA GLY A 55 28.84 19.69 -7.45
C GLY A 55 28.04 19.07 -6.28
N VAL A 56 26.79 18.66 -6.51
CA VAL A 56 25.95 17.96 -5.50
C VAL A 56 25.55 16.56 -5.97
N ARG A 57 25.17 15.70 -5.03
CA ARG A 57 24.78 14.32 -5.34
C ARG A 57 23.29 14.21 -5.63
N PHE A 58 22.95 13.94 -6.88
CA PHE A 58 21.62 13.48 -7.27
C PHE A 58 21.50 11.95 -7.15
N ARG A 59 20.28 11.50 -6.86
CA ARG A 59 19.85 10.10 -6.90
C ARG A 59 18.71 9.98 -7.90
N ARG A 60 18.74 8.96 -8.75
CA ARG A 60 17.68 8.65 -9.71
C ARG A 60 16.66 7.67 -9.12
N GLN A 61 15.38 7.95 -9.29
CA GLN A 61 14.26 7.10 -8.87
C GLN A 61 14.42 6.65 -7.42
N HIS A 62 14.68 7.58 -6.50
CA HIS A 62 15.00 7.26 -5.10
C HIS A 62 13.74 7.44 -4.25
N PRO A 63 13.21 6.37 -3.62
CA PRO A 63 12.02 6.49 -2.78
C PRO A 63 12.20 7.49 -1.65
N ILE A 64 11.25 8.41 -1.52
CA ILE A 64 11.14 9.41 -0.44
C ILE A 64 9.69 9.39 0.04
N TYR A 65 9.48 9.07 1.31
CA TYR A 65 8.14 8.78 1.84
C TYR A 65 7.42 7.76 0.93
N ASP A 66 6.17 8.03 0.55
CA ASP A 66 5.37 7.17 -0.32
C ASP A 66 5.50 7.55 -1.80
N TYR A 67 6.60 8.20 -2.18
CA TYR A 67 6.82 8.76 -3.52
C TYR A 67 8.17 8.37 -4.13
N ILE A 68 8.23 8.22 -5.46
CA ILE A 68 9.46 7.96 -6.21
C ILE A 68 9.64 9.10 -7.23
N PRO A 69 10.42 10.14 -6.91
CA PRO A 69 10.78 11.17 -7.88
C PRO A 69 11.77 10.65 -8.92
N ASP A 70 11.73 11.19 -10.14
CA ASP A 70 12.69 10.84 -11.19
C ASP A 70 14.13 11.12 -10.75
N PHE A 71 14.35 12.30 -10.18
CA PHE A 71 15.62 12.65 -9.54
C PHE A 71 15.43 13.43 -8.24
N VAL A 72 16.37 13.23 -7.31
CA VAL A 72 16.38 13.98 -6.07
C VAL A 72 17.79 14.25 -5.55
N CYS A 73 18.01 15.48 -5.09
CA CYS A 73 19.15 15.89 -4.30
C CYS A 73 18.72 16.04 -2.83
N LEU A 74 18.99 15.02 -2.01
CA LEU A 74 18.61 15.00 -0.60
C LEU A 74 19.32 16.09 0.22
N THR A 75 20.52 16.51 -0.16
CA THR A 75 21.27 17.55 0.58
C THR A 75 20.64 18.94 0.42
N LEU A 76 19.98 19.19 -0.70
CA LEU A 76 19.30 20.45 -0.98
C LEU A 76 17.77 20.34 -0.83
N ASN A 77 17.25 19.16 -0.49
CA ASN A 77 15.83 18.82 -0.59
C ASN A 77 15.21 19.23 -1.94
N LEU A 78 15.91 18.97 -3.06
CA LEU A 78 15.46 19.33 -4.41
C LEU A 78 15.03 18.09 -5.19
N ILE A 79 13.76 18.05 -5.61
CA ILE A 79 13.17 17.03 -6.48
C ILE A 79 13.07 17.57 -7.91
N ILE A 80 13.37 16.72 -8.88
CA ILE A 80 13.23 16.99 -10.31
C ILE A 80 12.35 15.91 -10.92
N GLU A 81 11.27 16.31 -11.59
CA GLU A 81 10.42 15.43 -12.39
C GLU A 81 10.57 15.74 -13.88
N VAL A 82 10.69 14.70 -14.67
CA VAL A 82 10.63 14.72 -16.13
C VAL A 82 9.26 14.16 -16.52
N ASP A 83 8.73 14.53 -17.68
CA ASP A 83 7.33 14.26 -18.07
C ASP A 83 6.28 15.10 -17.31
N GLY A 84 6.70 16.22 -16.70
CA GLY A 84 5.82 17.17 -16.01
C GLY A 84 4.93 18.02 -16.93
N GLY A 85 4.64 17.54 -18.15
CA GLY A 85 3.71 18.17 -19.07
C GLY A 85 2.30 18.16 -18.48
N TYR A 86 1.72 19.35 -18.31
CA TYR A 86 0.36 19.54 -17.79
C TYR A 86 -0.69 18.82 -18.64
N HIS A 87 -0.93 17.54 -18.40
CA HIS A 87 -2.10 16.86 -18.92
C HIS A 87 -3.36 17.47 -18.26
N THR A 88 -4.33 17.80 -19.11
CA THR A 88 -5.42 18.76 -18.93
C THR A 88 -6.53 18.33 -17.96
N ILE A 89 -6.27 17.32 -17.11
CA ILE A 89 -7.25 16.73 -16.21
C ILE A 89 -7.15 17.41 -14.85
N LYS A 90 -8.23 18.10 -14.44
CA LYS A 90 -8.30 18.84 -13.15
C LYS A 90 -7.96 17.97 -11.92
N GLU A 91 -8.27 16.67 -11.96
CA GLU A 91 -8.00 15.72 -10.87
C GLU A 91 -6.50 15.39 -10.69
N GLN A 92 -5.73 15.27 -11.78
CA GLN A 92 -4.27 15.06 -11.69
C GLN A 92 -3.57 16.28 -11.09
N ARG A 93 -4.04 17.49 -11.42
CA ARG A 93 -3.52 18.74 -10.83
C ARG A 93 -3.74 18.82 -9.33
N LEU A 94 -4.93 18.44 -8.85
CA LEU A 94 -5.26 18.44 -7.41
C LEU A 94 -4.45 17.40 -6.62
N ASN A 95 -4.21 16.22 -7.18
CA ASN A 95 -3.39 15.19 -6.53
C ASN A 95 -1.90 15.57 -6.52
N ASP A 96 -1.41 16.16 -7.61
CA ASP A 96 -0.09 16.75 -7.68
C ASP A 96 0.08 17.88 -6.66
N GLU A 97 -0.88 18.80 -6.54
CA GLU A 97 -0.85 19.91 -5.57
C GLU A 97 -0.83 19.42 -4.13
N LYS A 98 -1.64 18.39 -3.78
CA LYS A 98 -1.63 17.78 -2.44
C LYS A 98 -0.31 17.07 -2.14
N ARG A 99 0.23 16.33 -3.11
CA ARG A 99 1.54 15.66 -2.98
C ARG A 99 2.66 16.70 -2.83
N ASP A 100 2.62 17.74 -3.65
CA ASP A 100 3.61 18.82 -3.61
C ASP A 100 3.55 19.56 -2.26
N ALA A 101 2.35 19.85 -1.75
CA ALA A 101 2.17 20.46 -0.42
C ALA A 101 2.70 19.55 0.71
N TYR A 102 2.45 18.24 0.62
CA TYR A 102 2.97 17.26 1.57
C TYR A 102 4.50 17.23 1.57
N LEU A 103 5.12 17.11 0.39
CA LEU A 103 6.59 17.11 0.25
C LEU A 103 7.21 18.46 0.66
N ALA A 104 6.55 19.57 0.32
CA ALA A 104 6.96 20.92 0.73
C ALA A 104 6.92 21.10 2.25
N SER A 105 5.99 20.45 2.96
CA SER A 105 5.96 20.47 4.44
C SER A 105 7.21 19.85 5.07
N PHE A 106 7.91 18.99 4.34
CA PHE A 106 9.22 18.43 4.72
C PHE A 106 10.41 19.20 4.12
N GLY A 107 10.15 20.37 3.55
CA GLY A 107 11.18 21.26 2.98
C GLY A 107 11.65 20.85 1.59
N PHE A 108 10.95 19.96 0.88
CA PHE A 108 11.28 19.65 -0.51
C PHE A 108 10.79 20.72 -1.47
N GLN A 109 11.67 21.18 -2.34
CA GLN A 109 11.32 21.97 -3.52
C GLN A 109 11.24 21.05 -4.74
N ILE A 110 10.18 21.17 -5.52
CA ILE A 110 9.95 20.37 -6.74
C ILE A 110 10.09 21.28 -7.95
N ILE A 111 10.86 20.84 -8.95
CA ILE A 111 10.92 21.45 -10.28
C ILE A 111 10.56 20.40 -11.34
N ARG A 112 9.80 20.81 -12.35
CA ARG A 112 9.28 19.90 -13.38
C ARG A 112 9.72 20.36 -14.76
N PHE A 113 10.00 19.40 -15.63
CA PHE A 113 10.33 19.61 -17.03
C PHE A 113 9.49 18.70 -17.91
N THR A 114 9.07 19.17 -19.08
CA THR A 114 8.48 18.27 -20.08
C THR A 114 9.56 17.45 -20.77
N ASN A 115 9.18 16.35 -21.43
CA ASN A 115 10.12 15.56 -22.22
C ASN A 115 10.76 16.42 -23.32
N GLU A 116 9.99 17.30 -23.96
CA GLU A 116 10.48 18.18 -25.02
C GLU A 116 11.50 19.20 -24.49
N GLU A 117 11.28 19.79 -23.32
CA GLU A 117 12.26 20.69 -22.70
C GLU A 117 13.60 19.98 -22.48
N VAL A 118 13.57 18.74 -22.00
CA VAL A 118 14.79 17.96 -21.74
C VAL A 118 15.46 17.52 -23.04
N LEU A 119 14.70 17.05 -24.03
CA LEU A 119 15.23 16.53 -25.29
C LEU A 119 15.75 17.63 -26.22
N TYR A 120 15.13 18.81 -26.22
CA TYR A 120 15.40 19.87 -27.20
C TYR A 120 15.99 21.15 -26.60
N ASP A 121 15.90 21.39 -25.29
CA ASP A 121 16.43 22.58 -24.62
C ASP A 121 17.18 22.25 -23.31
N LEU A 122 18.04 21.22 -23.38
CA LEU A 122 18.76 20.70 -22.22
C LEU A 122 19.61 21.76 -21.50
N ASN A 123 20.20 22.71 -22.23
CA ASN A 123 21.01 23.77 -21.62
C ASN A 123 20.18 24.66 -20.69
N ASN A 124 18.96 25.00 -21.08
CA ASN A 124 18.05 25.78 -20.25
C ASN A 124 17.58 24.98 -19.04
N VAL A 125 17.26 23.69 -19.23
CA VAL A 125 16.94 22.77 -18.12
C VAL A 125 18.06 22.75 -17.08
N LEU A 126 19.31 22.57 -17.51
CA LEU A 126 20.47 22.59 -16.61
C LEU A 126 20.66 23.93 -15.90
N ASN A 127 20.41 25.05 -16.60
CA ASN A 127 20.48 26.39 -15.99
C ASN A 127 19.38 26.60 -14.94
N LYS A 128 18.15 26.14 -15.19
CA LYS A 128 17.05 26.17 -14.22
C LYS A 128 17.39 25.34 -12.98
N ILE A 129 17.95 24.13 -13.16
CA ILE A 129 18.41 23.27 -12.06
C ILE A 129 19.50 23.97 -11.23
N LYS A 130 20.53 24.53 -11.87
CA LYS A 130 21.61 25.27 -11.20
C LYS A 130 21.08 26.49 -10.43
N THR A 131 20.13 27.20 -11.00
CA THR A 131 19.50 28.37 -10.36
C THR A 131 18.75 27.96 -9.10
N ALA A 132 17.95 26.89 -9.17
CA ALA A 132 17.26 26.33 -8.00
C ALA A 132 18.25 25.87 -6.93
N MET A 133 19.33 25.20 -7.33
CA MET A 133 20.38 24.76 -6.40
C MET A 133 21.07 25.92 -5.68
N ASN A 134 21.39 27.01 -6.39
CA ASN A 134 22.02 28.19 -5.79
C ASN A 134 21.10 28.88 -4.78
N LYS A 135 19.81 29.02 -5.11
CA LYS A 135 18.79 29.55 -4.21
C LYS A 135 18.71 28.73 -2.92
N LEU A 136 18.54 27.41 -3.04
CA LEU A 136 18.45 26.49 -1.89
C LEU A 136 19.75 26.44 -1.08
N SER A 137 20.92 26.57 -1.73
CA SER A 137 22.20 26.63 -1.03
C SER A 137 22.34 27.91 -0.18
N SER A 138 21.85 29.05 -0.70
CA SER A 138 21.88 30.33 0.03
C SER A 138 20.92 30.34 1.23
N GLU A 139 19.72 29.77 1.08
CA GLU A 139 18.71 29.68 2.14
C GLU A 139 19.18 28.78 3.30
N ASN A 140 19.84 27.66 2.97
CA ASN A 140 20.43 26.75 3.96
C ASN A 140 21.66 27.33 4.69
N GLN A 141 22.34 28.33 4.10
CA GLN A 141 23.43 29.05 4.77
C GLN A 141 22.89 30.12 5.72
N SER A 142 21.82 30.85 5.35
CA SER A 142 21.17 31.82 6.22
C SER A 142 20.48 31.19 7.45
N ALA A 143 20.05 29.93 7.36
CA ALA A 143 19.48 29.20 8.49
C ALA A 143 20.53 28.73 9.52
N ASN A 144 21.83 28.78 9.18
CA ASN A 144 22.93 28.25 10.00
C ASN A 144 23.90 29.32 10.55
N THR A 145 23.54 30.61 10.47
CA THR A 145 24.35 31.71 11.03
C THR A 145 23.56 32.56 12.04
N THR A 146 23.48 32.09 13.31
CA THR A 146 23.77 32.82 14.58
C THR A 146 23.33 31.97 15.78
N PRO A 147 24.10 31.94 16.90
CA PRO A 147 24.35 30.72 17.68
C PRO A 147 23.63 30.65 19.05
N THR A 148 23.45 29.41 19.51
CA THR A 148 23.82 28.93 20.87
C THR A 148 23.58 29.90 22.05
N ALA A 149 22.32 30.27 22.33
CA ALA A 149 21.88 30.73 23.67
C ALA A 149 20.35 30.89 23.69
N LYS A 150 19.60 29.82 24.02
CA LYS A 150 18.21 29.87 24.54
C LYS A 150 17.56 28.50 24.86
N ILE A 151 18.32 27.41 24.99
CA ILE A 151 17.79 26.09 25.45
C ILE A 151 18.44 25.69 26.78
N GLN A 152 18.68 26.67 27.65
CA GLN A 152 19.19 26.42 29.00
C GLN A 152 18.50 27.35 29.98
N GLU A 153 17.16 27.37 29.96
CA GLU A 153 16.36 27.98 31.04
C GLU A 153 15.02 27.29 31.33
N ASP A 154 14.48 26.43 30.44
CA ASP A 154 13.15 25.82 30.68
C ASP A 154 13.15 24.31 31.05
N ILE A 155 14.31 23.71 31.35
CA ILE A 155 14.40 22.27 31.74
C ILE A 155 14.43 22.06 33.27
N SER A 156 14.38 23.12 34.10
CA SER A 156 14.46 22.97 35.57
C SER A 156 13.12 22.99 36.34
N ASN A 157 11.96 23.07 35.70
CA ASN A 157 10.67 23.23 36.40
C ASN A 157 9.55 22.27 35.97
N PHE A 158 9.83 20.98 35.78
CA PHE A 158 8.78 19.96 35.63
C PHE A 158 9.10 18.67 36.42
N ASN A 159 9.31 18.82 37.73
CA ASN A 159 9.30 17.71 38.69
C ASN A 159 8.55 18.13 39.97
N SER A 160 7.22 18.18 39.88
CA SER A 160 6.31 18.02 41.02
C SER A 160 4.87 17.90 40.50
N SER A 161 4.29 16.70 40.61
CA SER A 161 2.89 16.39 40.27
C SER A 161 1.89 17.23 41.07
N PRO A 162 0.61 17.36 40.62
CA PRO A 162 -0.37 16.31 40.88
C PRO A 162 -1.34 16.00 39.71
N ASN A 163 -1.94 14.80 39.78
CA ASN A 163 -2.98 14.23 38.91
C ASN A 163 -3.91 15.23 38.20
N ILE A 164 -3.91 15.22 36.86
CA ILE A 164 -5.03 15.68 36.03
C ILE A 164 -5.22 14.69 34.86
N SER A 165 -6.32 13.94 34.97
CA SER A 165 -7.12 13.22 33.98
C SER A 165 -6.48 12.58 32.74
N GLN A 166 -6.75 11.29 32.68
CA GLN A 166 -6.58 10.25 31.68
C GLN A 166 -7.31 10.46 30.33
N ASP A 167 -7.54 11.71 29.88
CA ASP A 167 -8.30 12.02 28.66
C ASP A 167 -7.59 13.10 27.83
N CYS A 168 -6.70 12.69 26.91
CA CYS A 168 -6.31 13.48 25.72
C CYS A 168 -5.45 12.67 24.71
N LEU A 169 -5.79 11.39 24.51
CA LEU A 169 -5.29 10.55 23.40
C LEU A 169 -6.48 10.10 22.54
N LEU A 170 -7.22 11.07 22.00
CA LEU A 170 -8.29 10.82 21.02
C LEU A 170 -7.70 10.89 19.61
N GLY A 171 -7.51 9.72 18.98
CA GLY A 171 -7.11 9.64 17.57
C GLY A 171 -6.49 8.33 17.07
N THR A 172 -6.25 7.33 17.92
CA THR A 172 -5.99 5.96 17.43
C THR A 172 -7.26 5.13 17.60
N PRO A 173 -8.03 4.86 16.53
CA PRO A 173 -9.26 4.11 16.67
C PRO A 173 -8.95 2.64 16.98
N LEU A 174 -9.98 1.95 17.47
CA LEU A 174 -9.98 0.64 18.14
C LEU A 174 -9.36 -0.54 17.37
N LEU A 175 -8.83 -0.32 16.16
CA LEU A 175 -8.16 -1.29 15.30
C LEU A 175 -7.02 -2.06 15.96
N ARG A 176 -6.43 -1.56 17.05
CA ARG A 176 -5.40 -2.26 17.83
C ARG A 176 -5.86 -2.84 19.18
N ARG A 177 -7.08 -2.55 19.65
CA ARG A 177 -7.53 -2.85 21.04
C ARG A 177 -8.80 -3.71 21.16
N GLY A 178 -9.49 -4.04 20.08
CA GLY A 178 -10.66 -4.92 20.11
C GLY A 178 -10.33 -6.40 20.32
N GLY A 179 -11.21 -7.15 21.00
CA GLY A 179 -11.02 -8.58 21.31
C GLY A 179 -11.29 -9.55 20.16
N GLY A 180 -11.94 -9.11 19.08
CA GLY A 180 -12.17 -9.90 17.87
C GLY A 180 -10.88 -10.12 17.06
N ARG A 181 -10.70 -11.34 16.55
CA ARG A 181 -9.62 -11.72 15.64
C ARG A 181 -10.07 -11.65 14.19
N LEU A 182 -9.09 -11.66 13.29
CA LEU A 182 -9.29 -11.44 11.87
C LEU A 182 -8.86 -12.67 11.08
N LEU A 183 -9.69 -13.10 10.12
CA LEU A 183 -9.45 -14.24 9.26
C LEU A 183 -9.39 -13.74 7.81
N ILE A 184 -8.24 -13.90 7.17
CA ILE A 184 -8.01 -13.48 5.79
C ILE A 184 -8.00 -14.75 4.95
N LEU A 185 -8.93 -14.86 4.00
CA LEU A 185 -8.95 -15.94 3.02
C LEU A 185 -8.69 -15.37 1.63
N SER A 186 -7.63 -15.87 1.00
CA SER A 186 -7.30 -15.59 -0.39
C SER A 186 -7.22 -16.88 -1.18
N ALA A 187 -7.56 -16.81 -2.46
CA ALA A 187 -7.54 -17.98 -3.33
C ALA A 187 -7.63 -17.55 -4.79
N PRO A 188 -7.05 -18.32 -5.72
CA PRO A 188 -7.34 -18.16 -7.13
C PRO A 188 -8.82 -18.33 -7.43
N SER A 189 -9.32 -17.61 -8.43
CA SER A 189 -10.72 -17.73 -8.86
C SER A 189 -11.07 -19.18 -9.24
N GLY A 190 -12.07 -19.77 -8.57
CA GLY A 190 -12.48 -21.17 -8.80
C GLY A 190 -11.89 -22.19 -7.83
N ALA A 191 -11.01 -21.78 -6.91
CA ALA A 191 -10.39 -22.67 -5.93
C ALA A 191 -11.30 -23.07 -4.74
N GLY A 192 -12.52 -22.55 -4.65
CA GLY A 192 -13.53 -22.98 -3.65
C GLY A 192 -13.60 -22.15 -2.37
N LYS A 193 -12.90 -21.00 -2.31
CA LYS A 193 -12.88 -20.08 -1.15
C LYS A 193 -14.27 -19.74 -0.61
N SER A 194 -15.15 -19.18 -1.44
CA SER A 194 -16.47 -18.71 -0.97
C SER A 194 -17.33 -19.85 -0.41
N THR A 195 -17.19 -21.07 -0.95
CA THR A 195 -17.89 -22.25 -0.43
C THR A 195 -17.40 -22.63 0.97
N ILE A 196 -16.09 -22.57 1.21
CA ILE A 196 -15.51 -22.84 2.54
C ILE A 196 -15.94 -21.76 3.54
N VAL A 197 -15.88 -20.48 3.16
CA VAL A 197 -16.30 -19.35 4.02
C VAL A 197 -17.77 -19.46 4.42
N GLN A 198 -18.66 -19.67 3.44
CA GLN A 198 -20.09 -19.82 3.70
C GLN A 198 -20.38 -21.02 4.60
N TRP A 199 -19.68 -22.14 4.40
CA TRP A 199 -19.81 -23.32 5.24
C TRP A 199 -19.35 -23.04 6.69
N LEU A 200 -18.19 -22.41 6.89
CA LEU A 200 -17.72 -22.02 8.23
C LEU A 200 -18.73 -21.13 8.95
N MET A 201 -19.24 -20.09 8.26
CA MET A 201 -20.20 -19.17 8.87
C MET A 201 -21.54 -19.82 9.20
N LYS A 202 -21.99 -20.78 8.39
CA LYS A 202 -23.30 -21.43 8.53
C LYS A 202 -23.28 -22.58 9.54
N GLU A 203 -22.30 -23.47 9.44
CA GLU A 203 -22.24 -24.70 10.22
C GLU A 203 -21.49 -24.51 11.56
N HIS A 204 -20.69 -23.44 11.69
CA HIS A 204 -19.91 -23.16 12.90
C HIS A 204 -20.20 -21.78 13.51
N PRO A 205 -21.45 -21.51 13.93
CA PRO A 205 -21.84 -20.22 14.54
C PRO A 205 -21.09 -19.93 15.85
N GLU A 206 -20.54 -20.94 16.53
CA GLU A 206 -19.70 -20.79 17.73
C GLU A 206 -18.44 -19.94 17.49
N LEU A 207 -17.94 -19.90 16.24
CA LEU A 207 -16.78 -19.10 15.86
C LEU A 207 -17.09 -17.59 15.78
N LYS A 208 -18.37 -17.19 15.85
CA LYS A 208 -18.85 -15.80 15.79
C LYS A 208 -18.29 -15.01 14.60
N LEU A 209 -18.28 -15.63 13.42
CA LEU A 209 -17.73 -15.04 12.21
C LEU A 209 -18.66 -13.98 11.62
N ALA A 210 -18.11 -12.84 11.20
CA ALA A 210 -18.78 -11.79 10.46
C ALA A 210 -18.05 -11.53 9.14
N PHE A 211 -18.78 -11.56 8.02
CA PHE A 211 -18.18 -11.33 6.71
C PHE A 211 -17.93 -9.84 6.46
N SER A 212 -16.72 -9.51 6.00
CA SER A 212 -16.36 -8.16 5.55
C SER A 212 -16.74 -8.01 4.07
N ILE A 213 -17.83 -7.28 3.83
CA ILE A 213 -18.36 -7.01 2.48
C ILE A 213 -17.53 -5.89 1.84
N SER A 214 -16.75 -6.20 0.81
CA SER A 214 -15.94 -5.20 0.12
C SER A 214 -16.79 -4.16 -0.63
N CYS A 215 -16.28 -2.94 -0.69
CA CYS A 215 -16.78 -1.91 -1.60
C CYS A 215 -16.25 -2.15 -3.02
N THR A 216 -17.02 -1.78 -4.04
CA THR A 216 -16.54 -1.73 -5.42
C THR A 216 -17.26 -0.69 -6.25
N THR A 217 -16.58 -0.17 -7.29
CA THR A 217 -17.18 0.76 -8.26
C THR A 217 -17.65 0.10 -9.54
N ARG A 218 -17.51 -1.23 -9.67
CA ARG A 218 -18.13 -1.94 -10.79
C ARG A 218 -19.64 -2.01 -10.61
N ALA A 219 -20.37 -2.12 -11.71
CA ALA A 219 -21.78 -2.48 -11.63
C ALA A 219 -21.97 -3.90 -11.05
N PRO A 220 -23.10 -4.15 -10.36
CA PRO A 220 -23.53 -5.50 -9.99
C PRO A 220 -23.66 -6.41 -11.21
N ARG A 221 -23.38 -7.70 -11.04
CA ARG A 221 -23.52 -8.73 -12.07
C ARG A 221 -24.70 -9.63 -11.74
N GLY A 222 -25.53 -9.92 -12.74
CA GLY A 222 -26.62 -10.90 -12.61
C GLY A 222 -27.55 -10.56 -11.45
N THR A 223 -27.52 -11.38 -10.40
CA THR A 223 -28.40 -11.28 -9.22
C THR A 223 -27.72 -10.70 -7.98
N GLU A 224 -26.52 -10.14 -8.10
CA GLU A 224 -25.82 -9.51 -6.98
C GLU A 224 -26.61 -8.34 -6.40
N GLN A 225 -26.59 -8.22 -5.07
CA GLN A 225 -27.33 -7.21 -4.32
C GLN A 225 -26.38 -6.33 -3.50
N ASN A 226 -26.69 -5.04 -3.45
CA ASN A 226 -25.92 -4.08 -2.67
C ASN A 226 -25.98 -4.43 -1.17
N GLY A 227 -24.82 -4.47 -0.52
CA GLY A 227 -24.69 -4.84 0.89
C GLY A 227 -24.81 -6.34 1.16
N VAL A 228 -24.79 -7.19 0.12
CA VAL A 228 -24.74 -8.65 0.26
C VAL A 228 -23.41 -9.17 -0.26
N GLU A 229 -23.18 -9.13 -1.57
CA GLU A 229 -21.89 -9.54 -2.15
C GLU A 229 -20.86 -8.41 -2.13
N TYR A 230 -21.30 -7.19 -2.44
CA TYR A 230 -20.48 -5.98 -2.42
C TYR A 230 -21.30 -4.77 -1.96
N ILE A 231 -20.61 -3.76 -1.44
CA ILE A 231 -21.14 -2.41 -1.33
C ILE A 231 -20.79 -1.69 -2.64
N PHE A 232 -21.76 -1.51 -3.52
CA PHE A 232 -21.59 -0.85 -4.80
C PHE A 232 -21.62 0.66 -4.60
N LEU A 233 -20.50 1.33 -4.89
CA LEU A 233 -20.31 2.77 -4.80
C LEU A 233 -20.11 3.37 -6.19
N SER A 234 -20.45 4.64 -6.36
CA SER A 234 -19.96 5.38 -7.53
C SER A 234 -18.43 5.57 -7.43
N PRO A 235 -17.72 5.76 -8.57
CA PRO A 235 -16.32 6.16 -8.55
C PRO A 235 -16.05 7.39 -7.68
N GLU A 236 -16.96 8.36 -7.69
CA GLU A 236 -16.88 9.59 -6.90
C GLU A 236 -17.02 9.31 -5.40
N GLU A 237 -18.02 8.52 -4.99
CA GLU A 237 -18.21 8.11 -3.60
C GLU A 237 -17.01 7.30 -3.08
N PHE A 238 -16.47 6.41 -3.91
CA PHE A 238 -15.29 5.62 -3.54
C PHE A 238 -14.05 6.53 -3.36
N LYS A 239 -13.81 7.46 -4.31
CA LYS A 239 -12.71 8.43 -4.21
C LYS A 239 -12.85 9.35 -3.00
N GLU A 240 -14.07 9.77 -2.65
CA GLU A 240 -14.34 10.53 -1.43
C GLU A 240 -13.96 9.75 -0.17
N LYS A 241 -14.32 8.47 -0.12
CA LYS A 241 -13.95 7.58 1.00
C LYS A 241 -12.44 7.33 1.08
N ILE A 242 -11.74 7.24 -0.06
CA ILE A 242 -10.27 7.23 -0.09
C ILE A 242 -9.73 8.53 0.53
N HIS A 243 -10.24 9.69 0.09
CA HIS A 243 -9.83 11.00 0.59
C HIS A 243 -10.01 11.15 2.10
N ASN A 244 -11.11 10.63 2.63
CA ASN A 244 -11.42 10.65 4.06
C ASN A 244 -10.65 9.59 4.86
N GLY A 245 -9.83 8.76 4.21
CA GLY A 245 -9.06 7.71 4.88
C GLY A 245 -9.93 6.59 5.46
N GLU A 246 -11.12 6.35 4.90
CA GLU A 246 -12.11 5.39 5.42
C GLU A 246 -11.78 3.93 5.07
N PHE A 247 -10.90 3.69 4.09
CA PHE A 247 -10.50 2.34 3.69
C PHE A 247 -9.33 1.81 4.51
N LEU A 248 -9.45 0.55 4.91
CA LEU A 248 -8.36 -0.26 5.47
C LEU A 248 -7.34 -0.58 4.38
N GLU A 249 -7.85 -0.99 3.23
CA GLU A 249 -7.11 -1.24 2.00
C GLU A 249 -8.03 -0.95 0.80
N PHE A 250 -7.42 -0.59 -0.33
CA PHE A 250 -8.10 -0.48 -1.60
C PHE A 250 -7.11 -0.69 -2.76
N GLU A 251 -7.62 -1.13 -3.91
CA GLU A 251 -6.87 -1.26 -5.15
C GLU A 251 -7.71 -0.78 -6.33
N GLU A 252 -7.08 0.00 -7.23
CA GLU A 252 -7.61 0.28 -8.55
C GLU A 252 -7.12 -0.79 -9.52
N VAL A 253 -8.02 -1.66 -9.96
CA VAL A 253 -7.67 -2.81 -10.81
C VAL A 253 -7.68 -2.42 -12.29
N TYR A 254 -8.58 -1.52 -12.66
CA TYR A 254 -8.68 -0.88 -13.98
C TYR A 254 -9.10 0.58 -13.76
N GLU A 255 -8.96 1.42 -14.79
CA GLU A 255 -9.39 2.83 -14.73
C GLU A 255 -10.81 2.97 -14.15
N ASN A 256 -10.91 3.71 -13.05
CA ASN A 256 -12.13 3.94 -12.25
C ASN A 256 -12.83 2.68 -11.71
N ARG A 257 -12.14 1.53 -11.68
CA ARG A 257 -12.62 0.26 -11.13
C ARG A 257 -11.85 -0.09 -9.86
N PHE A 258 -12.41 0.33 -8.73
CA PHE A 258 -11.85 0.15 -7.42
C PHE A 258 -12.51 -1.02 -6.67
N TYR A 259 -11.74 -1.58 -5.76
CA TYR A 259 -12.19 -2.48 -4.70
C TYR A 259 -11.54 -2.07 -3.40
N GLY A 260 -12.23 -2.24 -2.27
CA GLY A 260 -11.62 -1.95 -0.97
C GLY A 260 -12.48 -2.35 0.20
N THR A 261 -11.90 -2.24 1.39
CA THR A 261 -12.51 -2.68 2.64
C THR A 261 -12.64 -1.51 3.63
N LEU A 262 -13.84 -1.22 4.12
CA LEU A 262 -14.08 -0.10 5.03
C LEU A 262 -13.57 -0.39 6.45
N LYS A 263 -12.86 0.57 7.06
CA LYS A 263 -12.43 0.49 8.46
C LYS A 263 -13.61 0.37 9.41
N SER A 264 -14.63 1.20 9.21
CA SER A 264 -15.81 1.26 10.08
C SER A 264 -16.57 -0.07 10.12
N GLN A 265 -16.64 -0.80 9.01
CA GLN A 265 -17.27 -2.13 9.00
C GLN A 265 -16.53 -3.10 9.91
N VAL A 266 -15.20 -3.16 9.80
CA VAL A 266 -14.36 -4.04 10.61
C VAL A 266 -14.44 -3.64 12.08
N GLU A 267 -14.38 -2.34 12.37
CA GLU A 267 -14.48 -1.80 13.74
C GLU A 267 -15.81 -2.19 14.38
N ASN A 268 -16.93 -1.93 13.70
CA ASN A 268 -18.28 -2.25 14.21
C ASN A 268 -18.44 -3.76 14.49
N GLN A 269 -17.93 -4.63 13.62
CA GLN A 269 -18.01 -6.08 13.79
C GLN A 269 -17.16 -6.56 14.98
N VAL A 270 -15.94 -6.04 15.11
CA VAL A 270 -15.05 -6.37 16.22
C VAL A 270 -15.62 -5.86 17.55
N GLU A 271 -16.21 -4.67 17.58
CA GLU A 271 -16.90 -4.11 18.76
C GLU A 271 -18.12 -4.93 19.17
N ALA A 272 -18.83 -5.52 18.20
CA ALA A 272 -19.91 -6.47 18.45
C ALA A 272 -19.42 -7.84 18.98
N GLY A 273 -18.12 -8.00 19.23
CA GLY A 273 -17.53 -9.24 19.74
C GLY A 273 -17.44 -10.36 18.69
N GLN A 274 -17.42 -10.00 17.40
CA GLN A 274 -17.32 -10.92 16.28
C GLN A 274 -15.88 -11.03 15.77
N ASN A 275 -15.59 -12.14 15.11
CA ASN A 275 -14.34 -12.35 14.37
C ASN A 275 -14.59 -12.04 12.88
N VAL A 276 -13.78 -11.17 12.29
CA VAL A 276 -14.04 -10.68 10.92
C VAL A 276 -13.38 -11.57 9.89
N VAL A 277 -14.12 -11.96 8.86
CA VAL A 277 -13.66 -12.76 7.72
C VAL A 277 -13.51 -11.87 6.49
N PHE A 278 -12.31 -11.81 5.94
CA PHE A 278 -11.99 -11.11 4.69
C PHE A 278 -11.87 -12.11 3.54
N ASP A 279 -12.73 -11.98 2.53
CA ASP A 279 -12.64 -12.68 1.26
C ASP A 279 -12.00 -11.74 0.22
N VAL A 280 -10.66 -11.67 0.24
CA VAL A 280 -9.88 -10.72 -0.57
C VAL A 280 -8.89 -11.43 -1.49
N ASP A 281 -8.40 -10.74 -2.52
CA ASP A 281 -7.33 -11.28 -3.35
C ASP A 281 -5.98 -11.37 -2.61
N VAL A 282 -4.96 -11.88 -3.28
CA VAL A 282 -3.66 -12.13 -2.64
C VAL A 282 -2.94 -10.85 -2.20
N LYS A 283 -3.14 -9.72 -2.89
CA LYS A 283 -2.51 -8.45 -2.54
C LYS A 283 -3.22 -7.82 -1.35
N GLY A 284 -4.55 -7.74 -1.41
CA GLY A 284 -5.39 -7.29 -0.30
C GLY A 284 -5.11 -8.12 0.95
N GLY A 285 -5.05 -9.45 0.82
CA GLY A 285 -4.74 -10.35 1.94
C GLY A 285 -3.38 -10.09 2.57
N CYS A 286 -2.34 -9.89 1.75
CA CYS A 286 -1.02 -9.51 2.26
C CYS A 286 -1.04 -8.16 2.99
N ASN A 287 -1.78 -7.18 2.47
CA ASN A 287 -1.86 -5.84 3.08
C ASN A 287 -2.58 -5.87 4.43
N ILE A 288 -3.71 -6.59 4.52
CA ILE A 288 -4.45 -6.76 5.78
C ILE A 288 -3.60 -7.52 6.80
N LYS A 289 -2.90 -8.60 6.39
CA LYS A 289 -2.02 -9.36 7.30
C LYS A 289 -0.90 -8.49 7.86
N LYS A 290 -0.27 -7.65 7.02
CA LYS A 290 0.76 -6.70 7.47
C LYS A 290 0.20 -5.67 8.45
N PHE A 291 -1.01 -5.16 8.20
CA PHE A 291 -1.63 -4.15 9.05
C PHE A 291 -1.97 -4.68 10.46
N TYR A 292 -2.51 -5.90 10.55
CA TYR A 292 -2.97 -6.47 11.81
C TYR A 292 -2.00 -7.46 12.48
N GLY A 293 -0.98 -7.93 11.77
CA GLY A 293 0.04 -8.85 12.30
C GLY A 293 -0.56 -10.13 12.87
N GLU A 294 -0.18 -10.46 14.10
CA GLU A 294 -0.61 -11.67 14.81
C GLU A 294 -2.11 -11.71 15.12
N ARG A 295 -2.81 -10.58 15.10
CA ARG A 295 -4.27 -10.56 15.26
C ARG A 295 -5.03 -11.06 14.04
N ALA A 296 -4.34 -11.23 12.90
CA ALA A 296 -4.90 -11.79 11.69
C ALA A 296 -4.26 -13.13 11.36
N LEU A 297 -5.09 -14.11 11.02
CA LEU A 297 -4.69 -15.37 10.41
C LEU A 297 -4.95 -15.31 8.91
N SER A 298 -3.94 -15.59 8.11
CA SER A 298 -4.01 -15.58 6.65
C SER A 298 -3.95 -16.99 6.07
N LEU A 299 -5.00 -17.38 5.36
CA LEU A 299 -5.18 -18.69 4.75
C LEU A 299 -5.23 -18.54 3.22
N PHE A 300 -4.41 -19.32 2.52
CA PHE A 300 -4.44 -19.40 1.07
C PHE A 300 -5.09 -20.72 0.62
N ILE A 301 -6.25 -20.64 -0.03
CA ILE A 301 -6.93 -21.83 -0.58
C ILE A 301 -6.39 -22.10 -1.98
N GLN A 302 -5.68 -23.21 -2.12
CA GLN A 302 -4.97 -23.59 -3.33
C GLN A 302 -5.73 -24.70 -4.07
N PRO A 303 -5.97 -24.61 -5.39
CA PRO A 303 -6.45 -25.75 -6.16
C PRO A 303 -5.37 -26.84 -6.26
N PRO A 304 -5.74 -28.13 -6.44
CA PRO A 304 -4.76 -29.22 -6.50
C PRO A 304 -3.83 -29.09 -7.71
N SER A 305 -4.33 -28.53 -8.82
CA SER A 305 -3.53 -28.15 -9.97
C SER A 305 -4.23 -27.06 -10.80
N VAL A 306 -3.49 -26.46 -11.73
CA VAL A 306 -4.03 -25.47 -12.69
C VAL A 306 -5.03 -26.14 -13.65
N GLU A 307 -4.81 -27.41 -14.00
CA GLU A 307 -5.70 -28.21 -14.85
C GLU A 307 -7.05 -28.43 -14.16
N GLU A 308 -7.06 -28.75 -12.86
CA GLU A 308 -8.32 -28.89 -12.11
C GLU A 308 -9.03 -27.54 -11.98
N LEU A 309 -8.28 -26.45 -11.79
CA LEU A 309 -8.86 -25.11 -11.80
C LEU A 309 -9.54 -24.78 -13.13
N ARG A 310 -8.88 -25.09 -14.26
CA ARG A 310 -9.43 -24.96 -15.60
C ARG A 310 -10.71 -25.79 -15.75
N ARG A 311 -10.69 -27.07 -15.33
CA ARG A 311 -11.87 -27.95 -15.38
C ARG A 311 -13.06 -27.33 -14.65
N ARG A 312 -12.84 -26.79 -13.44
CA ARG A 312 -13.87 -26.11 -12.64
C ARG A 312 -14.39 -24.82 -13.30
N LEU A 313 -13.53 -24.02 -13.90
CA LEU A 313 -13.93 -22.79 -14.59
C LEU A 313 -14.76 -23.08 -15.86
N VAL A 314 -14.33 -24.03 -16.68
CA VAL A 314 -15.07 -24.47 -17.88
C VAL A 314 -16.42 -25.08 -17.49
N GLY A 315 -16.46 -25.91 -16.45
CA GLY A 315 -17.68 -26.59 -15.99
C GLY A 315 -18.79 -25.65 -15.52
N ARG A 316 -18.46 -24.41 -15.11
CA ARG A 316 -19.47 -23.41 -14.71
C ARG A 316 -20.25 -22.83 -15.89
N GLN A 317 -19.75 -22.93 -17.12
CA GLN A 317 -20.39 -22.41 -18.35
C GLN A 317 -20.79 -20.91 -18.29
N THR A 318 -20.21 -20.13 -17.40
CA THR A 318 -20.52 -18.70 -17.21
C THR A 318 -19.58 -17.75 -17.95
N ASP A 319 -18.46 -18.26 -18.46
CA ASP A 319 -17.37 -17.46 -19.02
C ASP A 319 -17.03 -17.90 -20.45
N CYS A 320 -16.66 -16.94 -21.30
CA CYS A 320 -16.12 -17.24 -22.63
C CYS A 320 -14.69 -17.81 -22.52
N ALA A 321 -14.21 -18.48 -23.57
CA ALA A 321 -12.88 -19.09 -23.58
C ALA A 321 -11.76 -18.09 -23.24
N GLU A 322 -11.82 -16.87 -23.78
CA GLU A 322 -10.86 -15.80 -23.50
C GLU A 322 -10.87 -15.39 -22.02
N ALA A 323 -12.05 -15.24 -21.41
CA ALA A 323 -12.18 -14.94 -19.99
C ALA A 323 -11.62 -16.05 -19.10
N ILE A 324 -11.73 -17.32 -19.53
CA ILE A 324 -11.13 -18.47 -18.82
C ILE A 324 -9.61 -18.39 -18.87
N GLU A 325 -9.00 -18.12 -20.02
CA GLU A 325 -7.53 -17.97 -20.11
C GLU A 325 -7.03 -16.80 -19.25
N ASN A 326 -7.70 -15.66 -19.29
CA ASN A 326 -7.34 -14.50 -18.45
C ASN A 326 -7.40 -14.84 -16.95
N ARG A 327 -8.41 -15.61 -16.52
CA ARG A 327 -8.52 -16.08 -15.13
C ARG A 327 -7.41 -17.07 -14.76
N LEU A 328 -7.01 -17.95 -15.67
CA LEU A 328 -5.92 -18.91 -15.44
C LEU A 328 -4.54 -18.23 -15.38
N ALA A 329 -4.32 -17.22 -16.23
CA ALA A 329 -3.13 -16.38 -16.16
C ALA A 329 -3.05 -15.65 -14.81
N LYS A 330 -4.17 -15.04 -14.37
CA LYS A 330 -4.26 -14.42 -13.04
C LYS A 330 -4.04 -15.42 -11.92
N ALA A 331 -4.64 -16.60 -12.00
CA ALA A 331 -4.45 -17.67 -11.01
C ALA A 331 -2.99 -18.08 -10.88
N SER A 332 -2.27 -18.22 -12.00
CA SER A 332 -0.84 -18.55 -12.01
C SER A 332 0.00 -17.49 -11.29
N TYR A 333 -0.35 -16.21 -11.47
CA TYR A 333 0.26 -15.11 -10.72
C TYR A 333 -0.09 -15.16 -9.23
N GLU A 334 -1.37 -15.38 -8.87
CA GLU A 334 -1.83 -15.45 -7.48
C GLU A 334 -1.19 -16.61 -6.70
N LEU A 335 -0.97 -17.76 -7.35
CA LEU A 335 -0.28 -18.92 -6.75
C LEU A 335 1.14 -18.58 -6.27
N THR A 336 1.81 -17.59 -6.88
CA THR A 336 3.16 -17.17 -6.44
C THR A 336 3.19 -16.52 -5.05
N PHE A 337 2.02 -16.09 -4.55
CA PHE A 337 1.86 -15.46 -3.24
C PHE A 337 1.60 -16.46 -2.11
N ALA A 338 1.30 -17.73 -2.41
CA ALA A 338 0.92 -18.72 -1.40
C ALA A 338 1.90 -18.79 -0.21
N LYS A 339 3.20 -18.65 -0.49
CA LYS A 339 4.28 -18.63 0.53
C LYS A 339 4.24 -17.45 1.51
N ASN A 340 3.44 -16.43 1.23
CA ASN A 340 3.31 -15.23 2.08
C ASN A 340 2.14 -15.35 3.07
N PHE A 341 1.36 -16.43 3.01
CA PHE A 341 0.25 -16.71 3.91
C PHE A 341 0.69 -17.63 5.05
N ASP A 342 0.03 -17.54 6.20
CA ASP A 342 0.38 -18.34 7.39
C ASP A 342 0.14 -19.84 7.16
N ARG A 343 -0.90 -20.18 6.40
CA ARG A 343 -1.24 -21.55 5.99
C ARG A 343 -1.72 -21.61 4.55
N VAL A 344 -1.38 -22.71 3.89
CA VAL A 344 -1.90 -23.08 2.57
C VAL A 344 -2.78 -24.31 2.74
N ILE A 345 -4.00 -24.26 2.23
CA ILE A 345 -4.97 -25.36 2.28
C ILE A 345 -5.22 -25.82 0.85
N VAL A 346 -4.84 -27.06 0.53
CA VAL A 346 -5.05 -27.63 -0.80
C VAL A 346 -6.47 -28.17 -0.90
N ASN A 347 -7.26 -27.67 -1.85
CA ASN A 347 -8.65 -28.04 -2.05
C ASN A 347 -8.81 -29.08 -3.16
N ASP A 348 -8.23 -30.26 -2.95
CA ASP A 348 -8.43 -31.46 -3.75
C ASP A 348 -9.78 -32.14 -3.44
N ASP A 349 -10.12 -32.19 -2.15
CA ASP A 349 -11.40 -32.65 -1.61
C ASP A 349 -12.05 -31.55 -0.76
N LEU A 350 -13.28 -31.17 -1.13
CA LEU A 350 -13.96 -30.03 -0.50
C LEU A 350 -14.26 -30.28 0.98
N GLU A 351 -14.63 -31.50 1.37
CA GLU A 351 -14.98 -31.80 2.76
C GLU A 351 -13.72 -31.83 3.64
N LYS A 352 -12.61 -32.38 3.14
CA LYS A 352 -11.32 -32.30 3.84
C LYS A 352 -10.85 -30.87 3.98
N ALA A 353 -10.89 -30.07 2.92
CA ALA A 353 -10.47 -28.67 2.95
C ALA A 353 -11.31 -27.84 3.93
N LYS A 354 -12.63 -28.08 4.00
CA LYS A 354 -13.52 -27.48 5.00
C LYS A 354 -13.07 -27.81 6.42
N GLN A 355 -12.91 -29.09 6.74
CA GLN A 355 -12.53 -29.54 8.08
C GLN A 355 -11.14 -29.04 8.48
N GLU A 356 -10.16 -29.09 7.57
CA GLU A 356 -8.82 -28.52 7.80
C GLU A 356 -8.89 -27.02 8.09
N THR A 357 -9.67 -26.27 7.31
CA THR A 357 -9.86 -24.83 7.54
C THR A 357 -10.49 -24.56 8.91
N TYR A 358 -11.51 -25.34 9.29
CA TYR A 358 -12.18 -25.23 10.58
C TYR A 358 -11.21 -25.41 11.75
N GLU A 359 -10.43 -26.49 11.76
CA GLU A 359 -9.50 -26.78 12.86
C GLU A 359 -8.42 -25.69 13.00
N ILE A 360 -7.90 -25.19 11.88
CA ILE A 360 -6.93 -24.08 11.89
C ILE A 360 -7.56 -22.81 12.45
N VAL A 361 -8.76 -22.45 11.99
CA VAL A 361 -9.48 -21.25 12.44
C VAL A 361 -9.82 -21.36 13.91
N LYS A 362 -10.40 -22.47 14.35
CA LYS A 362 -10.77 -22.72 15.74
C LYS A 362 -9.55 -22.58 16.66
N THR A 363 -8.46 -23.27 16.35
CA THR A 363 -7.20 -23.18 17.11
C THR A 363 -6.71 -21.74 17.22
N PHE A 364 -6.75 -21.00 16.11
CA PHE A 364 -6.37 -19.59 16.10
C PHE A 364 -7.32 -18.70 16.88
N LEU A 365 -8.61 -19.01 16.99
CA LEU A 365 -9.54 -18.20 17.78
C LEU A 365 -9.44 -18.49 19.28
N GLU A 366 -9.07 -19.72 19.65
CA GLU A 366 -8.97 -20.18 21.04
C GLU A 366 -7.66 -19.78 21.75
N GLY A 367 -6.53 -19.75 21.05
CA GLY A 367 -5.21 -19.46 21.64
C GLY A 367 -4.77 -18.04 21.37
#